data_AF-A0A7S7TZX4-F1
#
_entry.id   AF-A0A7S7TZX4-F1
#
_cell.length_a   1.000
_cell.length_b   1.000
_cell.length_c   1.000
_cell.angle_alpha   90.00
_cell.angle_beta   90.00
_cell.angle_gamma   90.00
#
_symmetry.space_group_name_H-M   'P 1'
#
loop_
_entity.id
_entity.type
_entity.pdbx_description
1 polymer ?
#
loop_
_entity_poly.entity_id
_entity_poly.type
_entity_poly.pdbx_seq_one_letter_code
_entity_poly.pdbx_strand_id
1 'polypeptide(L)' 'MRKADVTCACCGAGFRRLELWSEPGAKGEYHCPVCDYLLEAFDGTNLIVYRLTIQPVRAPVYPARQFDDRR' A
#
# COMPACT_ATOMS: atom_id res chain seq x y z
N MET A 1 6.98 -20.08 -4.76
CA MET A 1 6.32 -18.89 -4.19
C MET A 1 7.38 -17.85 -3.88
N ARG A 2 7.14 -16.59 -4.24
CA ARG A 2 7.98 -15.43 -3.89
C ARG A 2 7.23 -14.55 -2.90
N LYS A 3 7.96 -13.94 -1.96
CA LYS A 3 7.41 -13.02 -0.98
C LYS A 3 8.12 -11.68 -1.13
N ALA A 4 7.35 -10.60 -1.16
CA ALA A 4 7.86 -9.23 -1.21
C ALA A 4 7.02 -8.34 -0.27
N ASP A 5 7.53 -7.16 0.03
CA ASP A 5 6.81 -6.14 0.78
C ASP A 5 6.54 -4.95 -0.15
N VAL A 6 5.33 -4.39 -0.06
CA VAL A 6 4.88 -3.25 -0.86
C VAL A 6 4.38 -2.18 0.11
N THR A 7 4.82 -0.95 -0.09
CA THR A 7 4.35 0.21 0.69
C THR A 7 3.62 1.17 -0.22
N CYS A 8 2.43 1.59 0.20
CA CYS A 8 1.67 2.62 -0.50
C CYS A 8 2.37 3.96 -0.37
N ALA A 9 2.80 4.53 -1.51
CA ALA A 9 3.45 5.84 -1.55
C ALA A 9 2.53 7.00 -1.10
N CYS A 10 1.21 6.83 -1.19
CA CYS A 10 0.24 7.87 -0.84
C CYS A 10 -0.05 7.94 0.67
N CYS A 11 -0.27 6.80 1.33
CA CYS A 11 -0.69 6.78 2.74
C CYS A 11 0.26 6.05 3.68
N GLY A 12 1.31 5.39 3.18
CA GLY A 12 2.26 4.62 3.99
C GLY A 12 1.75 3.25 4.44
N ALA A 13 0.57 2.80 3.99
CA ALA A 13 0.10 1.44 4.26
C ALA A 13 1.09 0.39 3.74
N GLY A 14 1.38 -0.63 4.56
CA GLY A 14 2.31 -1.72 4.21
C GLY A 14 1.56 -3.01 3.93
N PHE A 15 2.02 -3.76 2.92
CA PHE A 15 1.44 -5.01 2.46
C PHE A 15 2.49 -6.10 2.29
N ARG A 16 2.16 -7.32 2.71
CA ARG A 16 2.86 -8.53 2.28
C ARG A 16 2.31 -8.95 0.92
N ARG A 17 3.15 -8.93 -0.11
CA ARG A 17 2.87 -9.46 -1.45
C ARG A 17 3.36 -10.90 -1.54
N LEU A 18 2.49 -11.80 -1.99
CA LEU A 18 2.80 -13.21 -2.23
C LEU A 18 2.52 -13.53 -3.69
N GLU A 19 3.50 -14.07 -4.38
CA GLU A 19 3.39 -14.47 -5.79
C GLU A 19 3.64 -15.96 -5.93
N LEU A 20 2.71 -16.64 -6.60
CA LEU A 20 2.75 -18.07 -6.82
C LEU A 20 3.00 -18.38 -8.30
N TRP A 21 4.26 -18.61 -8.63
CA TRP A 21 4.74 -18.94 -9.99
C TRP A 21 4.22 -20.25 -10.60
N SER A 22 3.53 -21.08 -9.79
CA SER A 22 3.03 -22.38 -10.20
C SER A 22 1.54 -22.32 -10.54
N GLU A 23 0.89 -21.20 -10.26
CA GLU A 23 -0.53 -20.99 -10.51
C GLU A 23 -0.70 -19.72 -11.35
N PRO A 24 -1.47 -19.78 -12.46
CA PRO A 24 -1.78 -18.60 -13.24
C PRO A 24 -2.65 -17.63 -12.44
N GLY A 25 -2.51 -16.35 -12.75
CA GLY A 25 -3.29 -15.27 -12.13
C GLY A 25 -4.39 -14.75 -13.05
N ALA A 26 -5.00 -13.64 -12.62
CA ALA A 26 -5.89 -12.84 -13.47
C ALA A 26 -5.23 -11.49 -13.76
N LYS A 27 -5.53 -10.93 -14.94
CA LYS A 27 -5.18 -9.54 -15.26
C LYS A 27 -6.00 -8.61 -14.38
N GLY A 28 -5.38 -7.53 -13.92
CA GLY A 28 -6.07 -6.53 -13.12
C GLY A 28 -5.13 -5.61 -12.38
N GLU A 29 -5.70 -4.81 -11.50
CA GLU A 29 -5.01 -3.81 -10.71
C GLU A 29 -5.27 -4.04 -9.23
N TYR A 30 -4.24 -3.85 -8.41
CA TYR A 30 -4.40 -3.84 -6.96
C TYR A 30 -4.24 -2.41 -6.45
N HIS A 31 -5.33 -1.87 -5.92
CA HIS A 31 -5.39 -0.57 -5.29
C HIS A 31 -5.21 -0.71 -3.79
N CYS A 32 -4.61 0.30 -3.16
CA CYS A 32 -4.48 0.37 -1.72
C CYS A 32 -5.88 0.47 -1.08
N PRO A 33 -6.34 -0.50 -0.27
CA PRO A 33 -7.67 -0.46 0.34
C PRO A 33 -7.88 0.69 1.35
N VAL A 34 -6.84 1.48 1.66
CA VAL A 34 -6.91 2.61 2.59
C VAL A 34 -7.12 3.95 1.87
N CYS A 35 -6.52 4.15 0.71
CA CYS A 35 -6.57 5.43 -0.02
C CYS A 35 -6.80 5.30 -1.52
N ASP A 36 -7.09 4.09 -2.01
CA ASP A 36 -7.38 3.76 -3.40
C ASP A 36 -6.23 4.02 -4.41
N TYR A 37 -5.03 4.31 -3.90
CA TYR A 37 -3.84 4.51 -4.74
C TYR A 37 -3.42 3.20 -5.41
N LEU A 38 -3.21 3.22 -6.74
CA LEU A 38 -2.75 2.07 -7.51
C LEU A 38 -1.35 1.61 -7.04
N LEU A 39 -1.24 0.35 -6.61
CA LEU A 39 0.04 -0.22 -6.14
C LEU A 39 0.74 -1.03 -7.22
N GLU A 40 -0.01 -1.86 -7.96
CA GLU A 40 0.55 -2.74 -8.98
C GLU A 40 -0.53 -3.14 -9.99
N ALA A 41 -0.13 -3.31 -11.24
CA ALA A 41 -0.95 -3.88 -12.31
C ALA A 41 -0.35 -5.22 -12.74
N PHE A 42 -1.20 -6.23 -12.93
CA PHE A 42 -0.80 -7.59 -13.25
C PHE A 42 -1.21 -7.98 -14.67
N ASP A 43 -0.33 -8.74 -15.31
CA ASP A 43 -0.53 -9.31 -16.63
C ASP A 43 -1.25 -10.67 -16.61
N GLY A 44 -1.51 -11.22 -15.42
CA GLY A 44 -2.15 -12.51 -15.20
C GLY A 44 -1.21 -13.72 -15.28
N THR A 45 0.10 -13.51 -15.44
CA THR A 45 1.06 -14.62 -15.58
C THR A 45 1.13 -15.49 -14.33
N ASN A 46 1.18 -14.86 -13.15
CA ASN A 46 1.25 -15.54 -11.86
C ASN A 46 0.12 -15.07 -10.94
N LEU A 47 -0.38 -15.97 -10.08
CA LEU A 47 -1.31 -15.60 -9.02
C LEU A 47 -0.58 -14.72 -7.99
N ILE A 48 -1.12 -13.53 -7.74
CA ILE A 48 -0.58 -12.56 -6.78
C ILE A 48 -1.66 -12.23 -5.76
N VAL A 49 -1.29 -12.25 -4.48
CA VAL A 49 -2.17 -11.87 -3.37
C VAL A 49 -1.47 -10.91 -2.41
N TYR A 50 -2.26 -10.04 -1.79
CA TYR A 50 -1.77 -9.05 -0.83
C TYR A 50 -2.43 -9.23 0.53
N ARG A 51 -1.65 -9.02 1.59
CA ARG A 51 -2.15 -8.93 2.96
C ARG A 51 -1.69 -7.62 3.57
N LEU A 52 -2.62 -6.80 4.05
CA LEU A 52 -2.30 -5.60 4.83
C LEU A 52 -1.54 -6.00 6.09
N THR A 53 -0.34 -5.44 6.29
CA THR A 53 0.52 -5.68 7.46
C THR A 53 0.69 -4.45 8.32
N ILE A 54 0.61 -3.26 7.73
CA ILE A 54 0.69 -1.98 8.43
C ILE A 54 -0.49 -1.12 7.99
N GLN A 55 -1.43 -0.90 8.90
CA GLN A 55 -2.46 0.11 8.71
C GLN A 55 -1.89 1.47 9.10
N PRO A 56 -1.87 2.46 8.19
CA PRO A 56 -1.32 3.76 8.52
C PRO A 56 -2.27 4.48 9.47
N VAL A 57 -1.73 4.98 10.57
CA VAL A 57 -2.44 5.92 11.43
C VAL A 57 -2.31 7.27 10.75
N ARG A 58 -3.41 7.80 10.18
CA ARG A 58 -3.44 9.22 9.82
C ARG A 58 -3.24 9.99 11.13
N ALA A 59 -2.04 10.55 11.34
CA ALA A 59 -1.90 11.59 12.34
C ALA A 59 -2.94 12.66 11.99
N PRO A 60 -3.84 13.06 12.90
CA PRO A 60 -4.70 14.19 12.63
C PRO A 60 -3.80 15.35 12.21
N VAL A 61 -4.17 16.01 11.11
CA VAL A 61 -3.51 17.24 10.69
C VAL A 61 -3.86 18.29 11.75
N TYR A 62 -3.10 18.33 12.84
CA TYR A 62 -3.11 19.48 13.71
C TYR A 62 -2.45 20.60 12.90
N PRO A 63 -3.15 21.73 12.65
CA PRO A 63 -2.49 22.87 12.05
C PRO A 63 -1.29 23.22 12.92
N ALA A 64 -0.12 23.38 12.29
CA ALA A 64 1.08 23.79 12.98
C ALA A 64 0.73 25.05 13.78
N ARG A 65 0.81 24.98 15.11
CA ARG A 65 0.69 26.17 15.95
C ARG A 65 1.83 27.08 15.49
N GLN A 66 1.50 28.16 14.78
CA GLN A 66 2.41 29.28 14.63
C GLN A 66 2.74 29.71 16.05
N PHE A 67 3.96 29.39 16.49
CA PHE A 67 4.52 30.04 17.65
C PHE A 67 4.71 31.49 17.21
N ASP A 68 3.71 32.32 17.55
CA ASP A 68 3.83 33.76 17.47
C ASP A 68 4.99 34.14 18.40
N ASP A 69 6.10 34.50 17.78
CA ASP A 69 7.28 35.06 18.43
C ASP A 69 6.89 36.44 18.95
N ARG A 70 6.32 36.47 20.15
CA ARG A 70 5.90 37.70 20.82
C ARG A 70 6.70 37.92 22.10
N ARG A 71 7.85 38.57 21.86
CA ARG A 71 8.58 39.54 22.70
C ARG A 71 9.36 39.04 23.91
#